data_AF-A0A1Y4NLJ7-F1
#
_entry.id   AF-A0A1Y4NLJ7-F1
#
_cell.length_a   1.000
_cell.length_b   1.000
_cell.length_c   1.000
_cell.angle_alpha   90.00
_cell.angle_beta   90.00
_cell.angle_gamma   90.00
#
_symmetry.space_group_name_H-M   'P 1'
#
loop_
_entity.id
_entity.type
_entity.pdbx_description
1 polymer ?
#
loop_
_entity_poly.entity_id
_entity_poly.type
_entity_poly.pdbx_seq_one_letter_code
_entity_poly.pdbx_strand_id
1 'polypeptide(L)'
;MYIDKIFERATIKGIADYLLFGIGPDEDNRSYEERLEEPFRRFEKAVEKYDKSPTSELLDLSNEVTSEVASVYMEIGMQVGMKLMMEMMKNANGNRTG
;
A
#
# COMPACT_ATOMS: atom_id res chain seq x y z
N MET A 1 -11.24 -11.88 5.56
CA MET A 1 -10.39 -10.75 6.02
C MET A 1 -10.40 -9.68 4.91
N TYR A 2 -10.18 -8.38 5.19
CA TYR A 2 -10.20 -7.35 4.13
C TYR A 2 -9.12 -7.57 3.05
N ILE A 3 -8.01 -8.23 3.42
CA ILE A 3 -6.86 -8.53 2.57
C ILE A 3 -7.21 -9.55 1.47
N ASP A 4 -8.04 -10.56 1.75
CA ASP A 4 -8.39 -11.61 0.78
C ASP A 4 -9.10 -11.03 -0.46
N LYS A 5 -9.91 -9.98 -0.25
CA LYS A 5 -10.64 -9.28 -1.32
C LYS A 5 -9.75 -8.44 -2.23
N ILE A 6 -8.51 -8.13 -1.81
CA ILE A 6 -7.55 -7.40 -2.65
C ILE A 6 -7.17 -8.24 -3.86
N PHE A 7 -6.90 -9.53 -3.66
CA PHE A 7 -6.49 -10.44 -4.74
C PHE A 7 -7.59 -10.72 -5.77
N GLU A 8 -8.86 -10.60 -5.39
CA GLU A 8 -10.01 -10.69 -6.30
C GLU A 8 -10.13 -9.43 -7.19
N ARG A 9 -9.87 -8.25 -6.62
CA ARG A 9 -9.93 -6.96 -7.33
C ARG A 9 -8.68 -6.65 -8.15
N ALA A 10 -7.54 -7.21 -7.76
CA ALA A 10 -6.25 -7.07 -8.40
C ALA A 10 -6.10 -7.83 -9.74
N THR A 11 -7.20 -8.03 -10.47
CA THR A 11 -7.18 -8.61 -11.82
C THR A 11 -7.28 -7.48 -12.85
N ILE A 12 -6.87 -7.71 -14.11
CA ILE A 12 -6.99 -6.69 -15.17
C ILE A 12 -8.45 -6.21 -15.27
N LYS A 13 -9.42 -7.13 -15.16
CA LYS A 13 -10.85 -6.81 -15.15
C LYS A 13 -11.23 -5.98 -13.91
N GLY A 14 -10.77 -6.37 -12.71
CA GLY A 14 -11.08 -5.63 -11.48
C GLY A 14 -10.48 -4.23 -11.44
N ILE A 15 -9.29 -4.02 -12.01
CA ILE A 15 -8.69 -2.69 -12.20
C ILE A 15 -9.42 -1.91 -13.28
N ALA A 16 -9.79 -2.53 -14.40
CA ALA A 16 -10.58 -1.87 -15.44
C ALA A 16 -11.95 -1.42 -14.91
N ASP A 17 -12.66 -2.26 -14.16
CA ASP A 17 -13.91 -1.92 -13.50
C ASP A 17 -13.70 -0.75 -12.50
N TYR A 18 -12.62 -0.77 -11.73
CA TYR A 18 -12.28 0.33 -10.82
C TYR A 18 -12.02 1.67 -11.55
N LEU A 19 -11.26 1.64 -12.66
CA LEU A 19 -10.95 2.82 -13.47
C LEU A 19 -12.18 3.33 -14.24
N LEU A 20 -13.04 2.44 -14.73
CA LEU A 20 -14.22 2.78 -15.53
C LEU A 20 -15.42 3.23 -14.67
N PHE A 21 -15.57 2.67 -13.47
CA PHE A 21 -16.69 2.98 -12.57
C PHE A 21 -16.31 3.89 -11.42
N GLY A 22 -15.03 4.31 -11.35
CA GLY A 22 -14.60 5.52 -10.66
C GLY A 22 -14.79 5.51 -9.15
N ILE A 23 -14.01 4.68 -8.45
CA ILE A 23 -13.74 4.89 -7.01
C ILE A 23 -12.27 5.36 -6.85
N GLY A 24 -11.82 6.27 -7.70
CA GLY A 24 -10.49 6.88 -7.59
C GLY A 24 -10.39 7.76 -6.36
N PRO A 25 -9.28 7.76 -5.59
CA PRO A 25 -9.07 8.75 -4.55
C PRO A 25 -8.86 10.12 -5.21
N ASP A 26 -9.26 11.20 -4.53
CA ASP A 26 -8.83 12.56 -4.90
C ASP A 26 -7.32 12.58 -5.21
N GLU A 27 -6.93 13.27 -6.27
CA GLU A 27 -5.53 13.42 -6.67
C GLU A 27 -4.75 14.16 -5.56
N ASP A 28 -4.06 13.40 -4.70
CA ASP A 28 -3.09 13.92 -3.75
C ASP A 28 -1.76 14.15 -4.49
N ASN A 29 -1.48 15.40 -4.85
CA ASN A 29 -0.30 15.81 -5.62
C ASN A 29 1.00 15.81 -4.81
N ARG A 30 0.97 15.47 -3.52
CA ARG A 30 2.16 15.35 -2.67
C ARG A 30 2.96 14.09 -3.02
N SER A 31 4.27 14.18 -2.92
CA SER A 31 5.14 13.01 -3.07
C SER A 31 4.85 11.96 -1.98
N TYR A 32 5.20 10.70 -2.22
CA TYR A 32 5.05 9.65 -1.20
C TYR A 32 5.84 9.97 0.08
N GLU A 33 7.01 10.59 -0.06
CA GLU A 33 7.81 11.04 1.08
C GLU A 33 7.08 12.13 1.86
N GLU A 34 6.55 13.16 1.17
CA GLU A 34 5.80 14.25 1.82
C GLU A 34 4.55 13.75 2.54
N ARG A 35 3.86 12.75 1.99
CA ARG A 35 2.67 12.14 2.59
C ARG A 35 2.99 11.37 3.88
N LEU A 36 4.21 10.88 4.03
CA LEU A 36 4.65 10.09 5.18
C LEU A 36 5.37 10.96 6.21
N GLU A 37 6.30 11.81 5.77
CA GLU A 37 7.19 12.59 6.64
C GLU A 37 6.43 13.52 7.58
N GLU A 38 5.41 14.24 7.08
CA GLU A 38 4.68 15.22 7.88
C GLU A 38 3.89 14.55 9.03
N PRO A 39 3.10 13.48 8.81
CA PRO A 39 2.49 12.70 9.88
C PRO A 39 3.50 12.11 10.88
N PHE A 40 4.58 11.49 10.41
CA PHE A 40 5.58 10.87 11.29
C PHE A 40 6.23 11.91 12.21
N ARG A 41 6.66 13.05 11.67
CA ARG A 41 7.27 14.13 12.46
C ARG A 41 6.30 14.72 13.49
N ARG A 42 5.00 14.79 13.18
CA ARG A 42 3.97 15.24 14.13
C ARG A 42 3.77 14.23 15.25
N PHE A 43 3.82 12.93 14.94
CA PHE A 43 3.72 11.86 15.91
C PHE A 43 4.92 11.85 16.86
N GLU A 44 6.14 11.86 16.34
CA GLU A 44 7.38 11.93 17.14
C GLU A 44 7.37 13.09 18.13
N LYS A 45 7.04 14.30 17.66
CA LYS A 45 6.93 15.50 18.51
C LYS A 45 5.81 15.40 19.55
N ALA A 46 4.75 14.65 19.28
CA ALA A 46 3.68 14.45 20.25
C ALA A 46 4.15 13.48 21.35
N VAL A 47 4.81 12.40 20.97
CA VAL A 47 5.33 11.40 21.90
C VAL A 47 6.42 12.00 22.81
N GLU A 48 7.35 12.80 22.25
CA GLU A 48 8.40 13.51 22.99
C GLU A 48 7.85 14.45 24.09
N LYS A 49 6.62 14.97 23.92
CA LYS A 49 5.99 15.82 24.95
C LYS A 49 5.53 15.05 26.18
N TYR A 50 5.17 13.78 26.02
CA TYR A 50 4.62 12.95 27.09
C TYR A 50 5.67 12.06 27.75
N ASP A 51 6.70 11.66 26.98
CA ASP A 51 7.86 10.94 27.49
C ASP A 51 9.13 11.65 27.03
N LYS A 52 9.86 12.26 27.98
CA LYS A 52 11.16 12.92 27.72
C LYS A 52 12.31 11.91 27.68
N SER A 53 12.03 10.63 27.90
CA SER A 53 13.00 9.57 27.76
C SER A 53 13.45 9.47 26.31
N PRO A 54 14.77 9.42 26.04
CA PRO A 54 15.28 9.17 24.69
C PRO A 54 14.90 7.77 24.15
N THR A 55 14.36 6.89 25.00
CA THR A 55 13.82 5.57 24.65
C THR A 55 12.33 5.53 24.99
N SER A 56 11.53 6.25 24.22
CA SER A 56 10.07 6.24 24.41
C SER A 56 9.51 4.93 23.86
N GLU A 57 9.05 4.06 24.76
CA GLU A 57 8.43 2.77 24.43
C GLU A 57 7.28 2.90 23.41
N LEU A 58 6.51 3.99 23.49
CA LEU A 58 5.42 4.26 22.54
C LEU A 58 5.91 4.55 21.12
N LEU A 59 7.10 5.16 20.99
CA LEU A 59 7.69 5.45 19.69
C LEU A 59 8.23 4.16 19.08
N ASP A 60 8.89 3.34 19.89
CA ASP A 60 9.42 2.03 19.48
C ASP A 60 8.29 1.10 19.02
N LEU A 61 7.22 0.97 19.81
CA LEU A 61 6.05 0.17 19.45
C LEU A 61 5.35 0.68 18.19
N SER A 62 5.24 2.01 18.02
CA SER A 62 4.64 2.59 16.82
C SER A 62 5.48 2.33 15.57
N ASN A 63 6.81 2.41 15.71
CA ASN A 63 7.73 2.10 14.61
C ASN A 63 7.66 0.62 14.24
N GLU A 64 7.59 -0.28 15.22
CA GLU A 64 7.41 -1.72 15.00
C GLU A 64 6.12 -2.02 14.23
N VAL A 65 4.98 -1.53 14.73
CA VAL A 65 3.68 -1.74 14.07
C VAL A 65 3.69 -1.17 12.65
N THR A 66 4.25 0.03 12.46
CA THR A 66 4.26 0.65 11.14
C THR A 66 5.18 -0.09 10.17
N SER A 67 6.33 -0.59 10.64
CA SER A 67 7.24 -1.42 9.86
C SER A 67 6.58 -2.72 9.41
N GLU A 68 5.90 -3.42 10.32
CA GLU A 68 5.19 -4.66 9.99
C GLU A 68 4.03 -4.42 9.02
N VAL A 69 3.24 -3.35 9.23
CA VAL A 69 2.19 -2.95 8.29
C VAL A 69 2.77 -2.67 6.91
N ALA A 70 3.84 -1.88 6.82
CA ALA A 70 4.50 -1.57 5.55
C ALA A 70 5.02 -2.84 4.85
N SER A 71 5.62 -3.77 5.60
CA SER A 71 6.10 -5.05 5.10
C SER A 71 4.97 -5.89 4.50
N VAL A 72 3.88 -6.08 5.23
CA VAL A 72 2.71 -6.86 4.79
C VAL A 72 2.09 -6.26 3.52
N TYR A 73 1.88 -4.93 3.48
CA TYR A 73 1.30 -4.29 2.29
C TYR A 73 2.25 -4.32 1.09
N MET A 74 3.57 -4.25 1.30
CA MET A 74 4.57 -4.42 0.24
C MET A 74 4.50 -5.83 -0.34
N GLU A 75 4.46 -6.85 0.52
CA GLU A 75 4.35 -8.24 0.09
C GLU A 75 3.07 -8.47 -0.74
N ILE A 76 1.92 -7.99 -0.26
CA ILE A 76 0.65 -8.07 -0.99
C ILE A 76 0.77 -7.34 -2.34
N GLY A 77 1.33 -6.13 -2.35
CA GLY A 77 1.52 -5.33 -3.56
C GLY A 77 2.38 -6.05 -4.61
N MET A 78 3.47 -6.69 -4.17
CA MET A 78 4.33 -7.48 -5.05
C MET A 78 3.61 -8.70 -5.62
N GLN A 79 2.88 -9.46 -4.78
CA GLN A 79 2.12 -10.62 -5.22
C GLN A 79 1.03 -10.24 -6.23
N VAL A 80 0.32 -9.14 -5.97
CA VAL A 80 -0.68 -8.55 -6.88
C VAL A 80 -0.03 -8.13 -8.19
N GLY A 81 1.08 -7.39 -8.15
CA GLY A 81 1.79 -6.94 -9.34
C GLY A 81 2.24 -8.10 -10.21
N MET A 82 2.76 -9.18 -9.60
CA MET A 82 3.15 -10.38 -10.31
C MET A 82 1.95 -11.10 -10.95
N LYS A 83 0.81 -11.19 -10.24
CA LYS A 83 -0.42 -11.78 -10.76
C LYS A 83 -0.94 -11.02 -11.99
N LEU A 84 -0.91 -9.69 -11.95
CA LEU A 84 -1.27 -8.83 -13.09
C LEU A 84 -0.34 -9.06 -14.28
N MET A 85 0.98 -9.11 -14.06
CA MET A 85 1.93 -9.42 -15.14
C MET A 85 1.66 -10.78 -15.79
N MET A 86 1.37 -11.81 -14.99
CA MET A 86 1.01 -13.12 -15.52
C MET A 86 -0.30 -13.09 -16.35
N GLU A 87 -1.32 -12.36 -15.91
CA GLU A 87 -2.55 -12.17 -16.68
C GLU A 87 -2.29 -11.47 -18.02
N MET A 88 -1.46 -10.42 -18.03
CA MET A 88 -1.06 -9.73 -19.26
C MET A 88 -0.30 -10.63 -20.23
N MET A 89 0.66 -11.42 -19.73
CA MET A 89 1.43 -12.35 -20.56
C MET A 89 0.54 -13.47 -21.16
N LYS A 90 -0.40 -14.00 -20.38
CA LYS A 90 -1.38 -14.99 -20.87
C LYS A 90 -2.25 -14.41 -21.99
N ASN A 91 -2.75 -13.18 -21.81
CA ASN A 91 -3.55 -12.51 -22.83
C ASN A 91 -2.75 -12.23 -24.12
N ALA A 92 -1.47 -11.85 -23.99
CA ALA A 92 -0.60 -11.61 -25.14
C ALA A 92 -0.23 -12.89 -25.93
N ASN A 93 -0.06 -14.02 -25.24
CA ASN A 93 0.22 -15.30 -25.89
C ASN A 93 -1.03 -15.97 -26.47
N GLY A 94 -2.22 -15.73 -25.90
CA GLY A 94 -3.50 -16.17 -26.47
C GLY A 94 -3.80 -15.58 -27.86
N ASN A 95 -3.28 -14.39 -28.17
CA ASN A 95 -3.40 -13.74 -29.48
C ASN A 95 -2.42 -14.25 -30.56
N ARG A 96 -1.52 -15.19 -30.24
CA ARG A 96 -0.51 -15.72 -31.19
C ARG A 96 -0.83 -17.10 -31.77
N THR A 97 -1.98 -17.69 -31.40
CA THR A 97 -2.41 -19.01 -31.89
C THR A 97 -3.82 -19.03 -32.49
N GLY A 98 -4.37 -17.86 -32.84
CA GLY A 98 -5.60 -17.71 -33.62
C GLY A 98 -5.33 -17.39 -35.07
#